data_AF-C1GZU5-F1
#
_entry.id   AF-C1GZU5-F1
#
_cell.length_a   1.000
_cell.length_b   1.000
_cell.length_c   1.000
_cell.angle_alpha   90.00
_cell.angle_beta   90.00
_cell.angle_gamma   90.00
#
_symmetry.space_group_name_H-M   'P 1'
#
loop_
_entity.id
_entity.type
_entity.pdbx_description
1 polymer ?
#
loop_
_entity_poly.entity_id
_entity_poly.type
_entity_poly.pdbx_seq_one_letter_code
_entity_poly.pdbx_strand_id
1 'polypeptide(L)'
;MVGVGQRSSFQSQGSRPTSKDGVKKNIWSSMLDGAASGKRLPEKNLLVLGGTPDCQREFLETLSSDESDPRVPSERRKGRAPLITNQFAVGYTYQDVLDADQEDILARVSIYLLSEPSSTFAPLLKPLLTPKTVPETLIVILLDWENPWTWVRQLREWVRLLRSVLISLDDETKVVMEEVMTEWRDHKRGGDPTSSAGAGMTNSGGPVAIPLGPGEWDEGLGIPMCVVCQRAEKIEKLEKEHGWHEEEFDFILQFMRTILLKHGASLIYTTPFLANSLQSLIHSSLGIHSLLKKQSLKHNVIDRDKILVPSNWDSWGKIRIIREGFDIEGVGTSWSMEIQDKPKQFRGISETDGNPDEGNSNHKPEEDEMEDGSSATLIYEQTIRDPKRDISVTRNTQTGGDTAIEVETRDMQSFLADQLEVLEKLKAEDAQRDNQLRKGSLLKDHENNIPLDEPSRVNEHIGPVQFNMGGIQVDADDMLRKLKEREANRTPARKDTLPQTPTISPGSGAGDDKMQNQALANFFAGLVNKKSTTSPRPGPSS
;
A
#
# COMPACT_ATOMS: atom_id res chain seq x y z
N MET A 1 9.58 -61.01 -69.10
CA MET A 1 10.86 -61.01 -69.84
C MET A 1 11.91 -60.49 -68.87
N VAL A 2 12.83 -61.35 -68.42
CA VAL A 2 13.96 -60.93 -67.57
C VAL A 2 14.99 -60.29 -68.49
N GLY A 3 15.38 -59.05 -68.18
CA GLY A 3 16.39 -58.28 -68.90
C GLY A 3 17.35 -57.64 -67.91
N VAL A 4 18.53 -58.25 -67.82
CA VAL A 4 19.69 -57.84 -67.02
C VAL A 4 20.34 -56.59 -67.64
N GLY A 5 20.76 -55.65 -66.79
CA GLY A 5 21.59 -54.51 -67.17
C GLY A 5 22.60 -54.18 -66.08
N GLN A 6 23.71 -54.93 -66.04
CA GLN A 6 24.92 -54.54 -65.31
C GLN A 6 25.57 -53.33 -65.99
N ARG A 7 25.84 -52.28 -65.22
CA ARG A 7 26.91 -51.32 -65.49
C ARG A 7 27.70 -51.11 -64.21
N SER A 8 28.83 -51.80 -64.13
CA SER A 8 29.99 -51.36 -63.37
C SER A 8 30.59 -50.13 -64.05
N SER A 9 31.07 -49.15 -63.28
CA SER A 9 32.45 -48.66 -63.42
C SER A 9 32.77 -47.40 -62.58
N PHE A 10 33.90 -47.52 -61.87
CA PHE A 10 34.87 -46.53 -61.37
C PHE A 10 34.53 -45.59 -60.20
N GLN A 11 35.10 -45.99 -59.05
CA GLN A 11 35.77 -45.13 -58.08
C GLN A 11 36.74 -44.15 -58.76
N SER A 12 36.71 -42.87 -58.39
CA SER A 12 37.89 -42.02 -58.34
C SER A 12 37.61 -40.67 -57.67
N GLN A 13 38.34 -40.46 -56.57
CA GLN A 13 38.89 -39.19 -56.08
C GLN A 13 37.99 -38.22 -55.31
N GLY A 14 38.34 -38.11 -54.02
CA GLY A 14 37.85 -37.10 -53.12
C GLY A 14 38.37 -35.72 -53.48
N SER A 15 37.43 -34.79 -53.54
CA SER A 15 37.71 -33.36 -53.54
C SER A 15 37.69 -32.89 -52.09
N ARG A 16 38.87 -32.88 -51.46
CA ARG A 16 39.09 -32.26 -50.14
C ARG A 16 38.81 -30.76 -50.29
N PRO A 17 37.86 -30.17 -49.54
CA PRO A 17 37.54 -28.75 -49.68
C PRO A 17 38.73 -27.91 -49.24
N THR A 18 39.29 -27.18 -50.19
CA THR A 18 40.32 -26.18 -50.00
C THR A 18 39.66 -24.89 -49.48
N SER A 19 39.61 -24.68 -48.17
CA SER A 19 39.91 -23.35 -47.61
C SER A 19 40.10 -23.44 -46.11
N LYS A 20 41.18 -22.82 -45.65
CA LYS A 20 41.57 -22.64 -44.24
C LYS A 20 40.58 -21.74 -43.46
N ASP A 21 39.49 -21.29 -44.09
CA ASP A 21 38.51 -20.36 -43.53
C ASP A 21 37.26 -21.03 -42.96
N GLY A 22 36.94 -22.27 -43.39
CA GLY A 22 35.79 -23.02 -42.85
C GLY A 22 35.93 -23.33 -41.36
N VAL A 23 37.16 -23.66 -40.91
CA VAL A 23 37.44 -23.92 -39.48
C VAL A 23 37.34 -22.63 -38.66
N LYS A 24 37.74 -21.48 -39.20
CA LYS A 24 37.66 -20.19 -38.50
C LYS A 24 36.22 -19.73 -38.30
N LYS A 25 35.35 -19.86 -39.32
CA LYS A 25 33.92 -19.51 -39.19
C LYS A 25 33.23 -20.32 -38.09
N ASN A 26 33.53 -21.62 -37.99
CA ASN A 26 32.96 -22.49 -36.96
C ASN A 26 33.47 -22.18 -35.55
N ILE A 27 34.73 -21.73 -35.42
CA ILE A 27 35.26 -21.27 -34.13
C ILE A 27 34.52 -20.00 -33.69
N TRP A 28 34.37 -19.01 -34.56
CA TRP A 28 33.72 -17.74 -34.19
C TRP A 28 32.22 -17.90 -33.91
N SER A 29 31.48 -18.72 -34.66
CA SER A 29 30.08 -19.00 -34.34
C SER A 29 29.95 -19.74 -33.01
N SER A 30 30.81 -20.72 -32.73
CA SER A 30 30.83 -21.42 -31.45
C SER A 30 31.26 -20.52 -30.28
N MET A 31 32.18 -19.58 -30.50
CA MET A 31 32.59 -18.60 -29.49
C MET A 31 31.52 -17.54 -29.27
N LEU A 32 30.80 -17.12 -30.32
CA LEU A 32 29.69 -16.19 -30.23
C LEU A 32 28.46 -16.84 -29.60
N ASP A 33 28.12 -18.08 -29.95
CA ASP A 33 27.06 -18.85 -29.27
C ASP A 33 27.47 -19.22 -27.85
N GLY A 34 28.75 -19.51 -27.60
CA GLY A 34 29.31 -19.72 -26.26
C GLY A 34 29.32 -18.44 -25.43
N ALA A 35 29.58 -17.27 -26.03
CA ALA A 35 29.53 -15.97 -25.37
C ALA A 35 28.08 -15.45 -25.21
N ALA A 36 27.19 -15.79 -26.14
CA ALA A 36 25.76 -15.45 -26.10
C ALA A 36 25.00 -16.36 -25.13
N SER A 37 25.35 -17.65 -25.04
CA SER A 37 24.78 -18.60 -24.06
C SER A 37 25.44 -18.50 -22.68
N GLY A 38 26.76 -18.25 -22.63
CA GLY A 38 27.54 -18.21 -21.40
C GLY A 38 27.27 -17.01 -20.49
N LYS A 39 26.37 -16.10 -20.88
CA LYS A 39 25.98 -14.91 -20.10
C LYS A 39 24.48 -14.63 -20.12
N ARG A 40 23.63 -15.66 -20.30
CA ARG A 40 22.20 -15.43 -20.10
C ARG A 40 21.96 -15.19 -18.61
N LEU A 41 21.71 -13.93 -18.27
CA LEU A 41 21.40 -13.51 -16.91
C LEU A 41 20.24 -14.37 -16.37
N PRO A 42 20.33 -14.95 -15.16
CA PRO A 42 19.22 -15.67 -14.56
C PRO A 42 17.98 -14.78 -14.49
N GLU A 43 16.87 -15.27 -15.02
CA GLU A 43 15.57 -14.58 -15.01
C GLU A 43 14.72 -15.17 -13.89
N LYS A 44 14.25 -14.31 -13.00
CA LYS A 44 13.41 -14.66 -11.84
C LYS A 44 12.09 -13.90 -11.95
N ASN A 45 11.02 -14.45 -11.38
CA ASN A 45 9.69 -13.85 -11.43
C ASN A 45 9.16 -13.59 -10.02
N LEU A 46 8.60 -12.41 -9.83
CA LEU A 46 7.94 -12.01 -8.59
C LEU A 46 6.50 -11.61 -8.91
N LEU A 47 5.54 -12.36 -8.39
CA LEU A 47 4.12 -12.03 -8.52
C LEU A 47 3.66 -11.32 -7.24
N VAL A 48 3.53 -10.00 -7.30
CA VAL A 48 3.15 -9.13 -6.19
C VAL A 48 1.63 -8.88 -6.24
N LEU A 49 0.93 -9.37 -5.22
CA LEU A 49 -0.52 -9.37 -5.11
C LEU A 49 -0.95 -8.52 -3.91
N GLY A 50 -2.06 -7.81 -4.04
CA GLY A 50 -2.62 -7.00 -2.96
C GLY A 50 -1.97 -5.63 -2.80
N GLY A 51 -2.40 -4.93 -1.76
CA GLY A 51 -2.08 -3.53 -1.52
C GLY A 51 -2.67 -2.58 -2.57
N THR A 52 -2.62 -1.29 -2.27
CA THR A 52 -2.87 -0.25 -3.28
C THR A 52 -1.66 -0.12 -4.21
N PRO A 53 -1.79 0.56 -5.38
CA PRO A 53 -0.64 0.93 -6.19
C PRO A 53 0.47 1.66 -5.41
N ASP A 54 0.09 2.39 -4.35
CA ASP A 54 1.05 3.07 -3.47
C ASP A 54 1.77 2.08 -2.54
N CYS A 55 1.04 1.13 -1.93
CA CYS A 55 1.65 0.05 -1.12
C CYS A 55 2.64 -0.76 -1.96
N GLN A 56 2.31 -1.06 -3.21
CA GLN A 56 3.18 -1.78 -4.12
C GLN A 56 4.43 -0.98 -4.51
N ARG A 57 4.31 0.32 -4.72
CA ARG A 57 5.48 1.19 -4.96
C ARG A 57 6.39 1.22 -3.73
N GLU A 58 5.82 1.37 -2.54
CA GLU A 58 6.54 1.32 -1.28
C GLU A 58 7.25 -0.03 -1.07
N PHE A 59 6.60 -1.14 -1.45
CA PHE A 59 7.21 -2.47 -1.43
C PHE A 59 8.44 -2.52 -2.34
N LEU A 60 8.37 -2.01 -3.57
CA LEU A 60 9.51 -1.99 -4.49
C LEU A 60 10.65 -1.10 -3.97
N GLU A 61 10.33 0.05 -3.40
CA GLU A 61 11.32 0.94 -2.78
C GLU A 61 12.04 0.24 -1.62
N THR A 62 11.28 -0.48 -0.78
CA THR A 62 11.81 -1.27 0.34
C THR A 62 12.65 -2.44 -0.16
N LEU A 63 12.20 -3.16 -1.20
CA LEU A 63 12.94 -4.26 -1.83
C LEU A 63 14.26 -3.80 -2.45
N SER A 64 14.33 -2.57 -2.95
CA SER A 64 15.53 -1.96 -3.51
C SER A 64 16.50 -1.40 -2.45
N SER A 65 16.08 -1.33 -1.19
CA SER A 65 16.86 -0.77 -0.09
C SER A 65 17.88 -1.78 0.41
N ASP A 66 19.17 -1.44 0.35
CA ASP A 66 20.23 -2.31 0.82
C ASP A 66 20.23 -2.36 2.35
N GLU A 67 20.21 -3.57 2.91
CA GLU A 67 20.32 -3.84 4.35
C GLU A 67 21.61 -3.25 4.95
N SER A 68 22.68 -3.09 4.14
CA SER A 68 23.98 -2.64 4.62
C SER A 68 24.15 -1.13 4.78
N ASP A 69 23.30 -0.30 4.14
CA ASP A 69 23.38 1.16 4.23
C ASP A 69 22.08 1.77 4.79
N PRO A 70 21.98 1.89 6.13
CA PRO A 70 20.84 2.55 6.75
C PRO A 70 20.86 4.08 6.62
N ARG A 71 21.93 4.69 6.08
CA ARG A 71 22.20 6.14 6.26
C ARG A 71 21.90 7.02 5.06
N VAL A 72 21.32 6.51 4.00
CA VAL A 72 20.90 7.39 2.90
C VAL A 72 19.58 6.91 2.31
N PRO A 73 18.44 7.60 2.58
CA PRO A 73 17.40 7.74 1.58
C PRO A 73 18.08 8.48 0.43
N SER A 74 18.73 7.73 -0.45
CA SER A 74 19.57 8.32 -1.48
C SER A 74 18.68 9.23 -2.30
N GLU A 75 18.87 10.54 -2.18
CA GLU A 75 18.31 11.56 -3.07
C GLU A 75 18.52 11.17 -4.55
N ARG A 76 19.54 10.34 -4.84
CA ARG A 76 19.78 9.74 -6.17
C ARG A 76 18.71 8.74 -6.62
N ARG A 77 17.95 8.13 -5.72
CA ARG A 77 16.89 7.14 -6.00
C ARG A 77 15.51 7.77 -6.24
N LYS A 78 15.29 9.00 -5.75
CA LYS A 78 14.03 9.76 -5.93
C LYS A 78 13.67 9.98 -7.42
N GLY A 79 14.66 9.88 -8.32
CA GLY A 79 14.46 9.97 -9.77
C GLY A 79 14.33 8.63 -10.52
N ARG A 80 14.36 7.48 -9.82
CA ARG A 80 14.36 6.13 -10.45
C ARG A 80 13.25 5.20 -9.97
N ALA A 81 12.32 5.65 -9.11
CA ALA A 81 11.15 4.85 -8.79
C ALA A 81 10.40 4.53 -10.09
N PRO A 82 10.27 3.25 -10.49
CA PRO A 82 9.61 2.92 -11.74
C PRO A 82 8.16 3.42 -11.68
N LEU A 83 7.72 4.07 -12.75
CA LEU A 83 6.32 4.46 -12.91
C LEU A 83 5.49 3.19 -13.07
N ILE A 84 4.92 2.69 -11.96
CA ILE A 84 3.95 1.62 -11.99
C ILE A 84 2.61 2.22 -12.42
N THR A 85 2.08 1.75 -13.56
CA THR A 85 0.68 1.92 -13.92
C THR A 85 0.01 0.56 -13.93
N ASN A 86 -0.78 0.28 -12.89
CA ASN A 86 -1.48 -0.99 -12.72
C ASN A 86 -2.95 -0.79 -12.29
N GLN A 87 -3.50 0.41 -12.52
CA GLN A 87 -4.89 0.72 -12.18
C GLN A 87 -5.91 -0.11 -12.98
N PHE A 88 -5.57 -0.51 -14.21
CA PHE A 88 -6.50 -1.17 -15.14
C PHE A 88 -6.02 -2.52 -15.66
N ALA A 89 -4.78 -2.90 -15.37
CA ALA A 89 -4.14 -4.10 -15.89
C ALA A 89 -3.06 -4.58 -14.92
N VAL A 90 -2.56 -5.80 -15.15
CA VAL A 90 -1.38 -6.31 -14.45
C VAL A 90 -0.22 -5.36 -14.73
N GLY A 91 0.31 -4.75 -13.68
CA GLY A 91 1.50 -3.91 -13.76
C GLY A 91 2.73 -4.77 -14.03
N TYR A 92 3.72 -4.20 -14.71
CA TYR A 92 5.00 -4.84 -14.94
C TYR A 92 6.14 -3.86 -14.68
N THR A 93 7.16 -4.35 -14.00
CA THR A 93 8.46 -3.69 -13.88
C THR A 93 9.54 -4.77 -13.73
N TYR A 94 10.80 -4.38 -13.72
CA TYR A 94 11.89 -5.31 -13.44
C TYR A 94 12.98 -4.64 -12.60
N GLN A 95 13.75 -5.46 -11.90
CA GLN A 95 14.91 -5.04 -11.13
C GLN A 95 16.09 -5.95 -11.43
N ASP A 96 17.24 -5.33 -11.72
CA ASP A 96 18.51 -6.03 -11.78
C ASP A 96 19.08 -6.16 -10.36
N VAL A 97 19.34 -7.40 -9.94
CA VAL A 97 19.93 -7.70 -8.63
C VAL A 97 21.44 -7.71 -8.79
N LEU A 98 22.12 -6.78 -8.12
CA LEU A 98 23.57 -6.65 -8.14
C LEU A 98 24.22 -7.47 -7.02
N ASP A 99 25.47 -7.87 -7.22
CA ASP A 99 26.29 -8.50 -6.19
C ASP A 99 26.69 -7.52 -5.07
N ALA A 100 27.37 -8.00 -4.02
CA ALA A 100 27.68 -7.24 -2.81
C ALA A 100 28.57 -6.01 -3.05
N ASP A 101 29.41 -6.02 -4.09
CA ASP A 101 30.22 -4.87 -4.52
C ASP A 101 29.53 -3.98 -5.56
N GLN A 102 28.31 -4.35 -5.98
CA GLN A 102 27.49 -3.66 -6.98
C GLN A 102 28.09 -3.64 -8.40
N GLU A 103 29.06 -4.51 -8.72
CA GLU A 103 29.71 -4.54 -10.04
C GLU A 103 29.02 -5.51 -11.01
N ASP A 104 28.62 -6.69 -10.51
CA ASP A 104 28.04 -7.76 -11.31
C ASP A 104 26.52 -7.89 -11.12
N ILE A 105 25.79 -8.18 -12.21
CA ILE A 105 24.36 -8.50 -12.15
C ILE A 105 24.19 -10.00 -11.91
N LEU A 106 23.64 -10.37 -10.76
CA LEU A 106 23.40 -11.76 -10.36
C LEU A 106 22.15 -12.35 -11.04
N ALA A 107 21.08 -11.57 -11.15
CA ALA A 107 19.83 -11.98 -11.76
C ALA A 107 18.98 -10.76 -12.17
N ARG A 108 18.02 -10.96 -13.08
CA ARG A 108 16.94 -10.01 -13.35
C ARG A 108 15.64 -10.56 -12.81
N VAL A 109 15.01 -9.79 -11.93
CA VAL A 109 13.70 -10.11 -11.35
C VAL A 109 12.64 -9.35 -12.14
N SER A 110 11.81 -10.09 -12.89
CA SER A 110 10.59 -9.58 -13.52
C SER A 110 9.48 -9.54 -12.48
N ILE A 111 8.87 -8.37 -12.29
CA ILE A 111 7.89 -8.13 -11.23
C ILE A 111 6.54 -7.81 -11.84
N TYR A 112 5.56 -8.66 -11.57
CA TYR A 112 4.17 -8.54 -12.01
C TYR A 112 3.30 -8.11 -10.83
N LEU A 113 2.48 -7.07 -11.02
CA LEU A 113 1.80 -6.37 -9.93
C LEU A 113 0.28 -6.40 -10.14
N LEU A 114 -0.46 -6.88 -9.14
CA LEU A 114 -1.91 -6.95 -9.18
C LEU A 114 -2.53 -6.53 -7.84
N SER A 115 -3.30 -5.44 -7.83
CA SER A 115 -3.87 -4.87 -6.60
C SER A 115 -5.17 -5.52 -6.14
N GLU A 116 -5.95 -6.12 -7.04
CA GLU A 116 -7.29 -6.65 -6.73
C GLU A 116 -7.43 -8.14 -7.04
N PRO A 117 -8.04 -8.94 -6.14
CA PRO A 117 -8.25 -10.38 -6.32
C PRO A 117 -9.46 -10.64 -7.22
N SER A 118 -9.41 -10.18 -8.47
CA SER A 118 -10.47 -10.43 -9.46
C SER A 118 -10.16 -11.64 -10.33
N SER A 119 -11.15 -12.52 -10.50
CA SER A 119 -11.07 -13.68 -11.39
C SER A 119 -10.86 -13.29 -12.87
N THR A 120 -11.18 -12.05 -13.26
CA THR A 120 -10.90 -11.51 -14.59
C THR A 120 -9.40 -11.45 -14.90
N PHE A 121 -8.54 -11.38 -13.87
CA PHE A 121 -7.08 -11.39 -14.04
C PHE A 121 -6.50 -12.80 -14.13
N ALA A 122 -7.25 -13.85 -13.79
CA ALA A 122 -6.77 -15.24 -13.85
C ALA A 122 -6.17 -15.64 -15.22
N PRO A 123 -6.79 -15.27 -16.37
CA PRO A 123 -6.21 -15.55 -17.69
C PRO A 123 -4.90 -14.80 -17.97
N LEU A 124 -4.63 -13.69 -17.28
CA LEU A 124 -3.38 -12.93 -17.44
C LEU A 124 -2.23 -13.54 -16.63
N LEU A 125 -2.54 -14.22 -15.52
CA LEU A 125 -1.55 -14.90 -14.69
C LEU A 125 -1.09 -16.22 -15.32
N LYS A 126 -2.01 -16.96 -15.96
CA LYS A 126 -1.72 -18.28 -16.53
C LYS A 126 -0.52 -18.31 -17.50
N PRO A 127 -0.36 -17.38 -18.47
CA PRO A 127 0.79 -17.36 -19.38
C PRO A 127 2.15 -17.13 -18.70
N LEU A 128 2.17 -16.57 -17.49
CA LEU A 128 3.39 -16.34 -16.72
C LEU A 128 3.90 -17.64 -16.07
N LEU A 129 3.03 -18.64 -15.95
CA LEU A 129 3.27 -19.89 -15.21
C LEU A 129 3.41 -21.05 -16.21
N THR A 130 4.65 -21.43 -16.46
CA THR A 130 5.04 -22.51 -17.39
C THR A 130 6.00 -23.45 -16.67
N PRO A 131 6.27 -24.66 -17.19
CA PRO A 131 7.22 -25.60 -16.58
C PRO A 131 8.61 -24.98 -16.38
N LYS A 132 8.98 -23.99 -17.20
CA LYS A 132 10.27 -23.29 -17.11
C LYS A 132 10.27 -22.14 -16.10
N THR A 133 9.14 -21.46 -15.91
CA THR A 133 9.06 -20.25 -15.09
C THR A 133 8.64 -20.53 -13.65
N VAL A 134 7.87 -21.60 -13.42
CA VAL A 134 7.39 -21.99 -12.08
C VAL A 134 8.53 -22.15 -11.06
N PRO A 135 9.65 -22.86 -11.36
CA PRO A 135 10.76 -22.98 -10.41
C PRO A 135 11.42 -21.64 -10.06
N GLU A 136 11.25 -20.65 -10.94
CA GLU A 136 11.86 -19.33 -10.83
C GLU A 136 10.88 -18.26 -10.32
N THR A 137 9.71 -18.65 -9.82
CA THR A 137 8.64 -17.74 -9.41
C THR A 137 8.43 -17.73 -7.89
N LEU A 138 8.29 -16.54 -7.32
CA LEU A 138 7.84 -16.32 -5.94
C LEU A 138 6.55 -15.50 -5.94
N ILE A 139 5.57 -15.94 -5.15
CA ILE A 139 4.35 -15.17 -4.88
C ILE A 139 4.58 -14.30 -3.64
N VAL A 140 4.26 -13.01 -3.75
CA VAL A 140 4.25 -12.06 -2.63
C VAL A 140 2.84 -11.53 -2.45
N ILE A 141 2.27 -11.68 -1.27
CA ILE A 141 0.99 -11.02 -0.92
C ILE A 141 1.28 -9.88 0.04
N LEU A 142 0.86 -8.68 -0.35
CA LEU A 142 0.97 -7.46 0.44
C LEU A 142 -0.28 -7.27 1.30
N LEU A 143 -0.04 -7.08 2.60
CA LEU A 143 -1.02 -6.70 3.60
C LEU A 143 -0.57 -5.41 4.27
N ASP A 144 -1.49 -4.73 4.96
CA ASP A 144 -1.23 -3.39 5.47
C ASP A 144 -1.76 -3.19 6.88
N TRP A 145 -0.89 -2.73 7.77
CA TRP A 145 -1.22 -2.39 9.16
C TRP A 145 -2.18 -1.20 9.30
N GLU A 146 -2.55 -0.53 8.20
CA GLU A 146 -3.67 0.42 8.21
C GLU A 146 -5.03 -0.23 8.48
N ASN A 147 -5.26 -1.45 7.98
CA ASN A 147 -6.54 -2.15 8.13
C ASN A 147 -6.33 -3.65 8.44
N PRO A 148 -5.65 -4.01 9.55
CA PRO A 148 -5.35 -5.40 9.92
C PRO A 148 -6.58 -6.31 10.01
N TRP A 149 -7.74 -5.78 10.42
CA TRP A 149 -9.02 -6.51 10.46
C TRP A 149 -9.45 -7.11 9.10
N THR A 150 -8.86 -6.68 7.98
CA THR A 150 -9.18 -7.22 6.64
C THR A 150 -8.27 -8.35 6.18
N TRP A 151 -7.20 -8.66 6.90
CA TRP A 151 -6.09 -9.48 6.39
C TRP A 151 -6.48 -10.91 6.03
N VAL A 152 -7.19 -11.62 6.92
CA VAL A 152 -7.57 -13.02 6.67
C VAL A 152 -8.53 -13.12 5.48
N ARG A 153 -9.46 -12.16 5.35
CA ARG A 153 -10.36 -12.04 4.20
C ARG A 153 -9.58 -11.81 2.90
N GLN A 154 -8.62 -10.88 2.91
CA GLN A 154 -7.77 -10.59 1.75
C GLN A 154 -6.93 -11.81 1.35
N LEU A 155 -6.27 -12.45 2.32
CA LEU A 155 -5.50 -13.67 2.07
C LEU A 155 -6.36 -14.78 1.48
N ARG A 156 -7.57 -14.98 2.02
CA ARG A 156 -8.52 -15.97 1.50
C ARG A 156 -8.83 -15.72 0.04
N GLU A 157 -9.14 -14.48 -0.32
CA GLU A 157 -9.47 -14.11 -1.70
C GLU A 157 -8.28 -14.31 -2.66
N TRP A 158 -7.07 -13.95 -2.24
CA TRP A 158 -5.86 -14.20 -3.02
C TRP A 158 -5.54 -15.69 -3.17
N VAL A 159 -5.63 -16.46 -2.09
CA VAL A 159 -5.39 -17.90 -2.11
C VAL A 159 -6.41 -18.61 -3.00
N ARG A 160 -7.70 -18.26 -2.92
CA ARG A 160 -8.73 -18.81 -3.81
C ARG A 160 -8.42 -18.47 -5.28
N LEU A 161 -8.05 -17.22 -5.60
CA LEU A 161 -7.66 -16.83 -6.96
C LEU A 161 -6.47 -17.64 -7.46
N LEU A 162 -5.41 -17.74 -6.66
CA LEU A 162 -4.22 -18.51 -6.97
C LEU A 162 -4.54 -19.98 -7.22
N ARG A 163 -5.30 -20.63 -6.33
CA ARG A 163 -5.76 -22.01 -6.52
C ARG A 163 -6.52 -22.18 -7.84
N SER A 164 -7.44 -21.27 -8.15
CA SER A 164 -8.19 -21.30 -9.41
C SER A 164 -7.28 -21.21 -10.64
N VAL A 165 -6.24 -20.38 -10.60
CA VAL A 165 -5.26 -20.26 -11.70
C VAL A 165 -4.41 -21.53 -11.80
N LEU A 166 -3.84 -21.98 -10.67
CA LEU A 166 -2.88 -23.08 -10.60
C LEU A 166 -3.51 -24.42 -10.97
N ILE A 167 -4.74 -24.69 -10.55
CA ILE A 167 -5.50 -25.89 -10.94
C ILE A 167 -5.78 -25.90 -12.46
N SER A 168 -5.91 -24.72 -13.08
CA SER A 168 -6.20 -24.58 -14.51
C SER A 168 -4.99 -24.75 -15.42
N LEU A 169 -3.78 -24.90 -14.87
CA LEU A 169 -2.55 -25.15 -15.63
C LEU A 169 -2.53 -26.57 -16.23
N ASP A 170 -1.69 -26.76 -17.23
CA ASP A 170 -1.44 -28.06 -17.86
C ASP A 170 -0.70 -29.04 -16.93
N ASP A 171 -0.78 -30.33 -17.25
CA ASP A 171 -0.24 -31.40 -16.41
C ASP A 171 1.30 -31.37 -16.32
N GLU A 172 2.00 -30.93 -17.38
CA GLU A 172 3.46 -30.78 -17.35
C GLU A 172 3.87 -29.73 -16.31
N THR A 173 3.18 -28.59 -16.29
CA THR A 173 3.43 -27.53 -15.30
C THR A 173 3.11 -28.01 -13.88
N LYS A 174 2.06 -28.81 -13.69
CA LYS A 174 1.69 -29.37 -12.38
C LYS A 174 2.73 -30.34 -11.84
N VAL A 175 3.31 -31.20 -12.68
CA VAL A 175 4.41 -32.09 -12.27
C VAL A 175 5.60 -31.27 -11.76
N VAL A 176 5.98 -30.22 -12.48
CA VAL A 176 7.06 -29.32 -12.03
C VAL A 176 6.71 -28.62 -10.73
N MET A 177 5.46 -28.19 -10.54
CA MET A 177 5.01 -27.60 -9.26
C MET A 177 5.19 -28.58 -8.10
N GLU A 178 4.85 -29.87 -8.27
CA GLU A 178 5.03 -30.89 -7.24
C GLU A 178 6.51 -31.13 -6.90
N GLU A 179 7.39 -31.12 -7.91
CA GLU A 179 8.84 -31.22 -7.74
C GLU A 179 9.40 -30.01 -6.96
N VAL A 180 9.05 -28.79 -7.39
CA VAL A 180 9.45 -27.54 -6.73
C VAL A 180 8.97 -27.52 -5.28
N MET A 181 7.72 -27.91 -5.02
CA MET A 181 7.18 -27.98 -3.66
C MET A 181 7.88 -29.03 -2.80
N THR A 182 8.28 -30.15 -3.38
CA THR A 182 9.02 -31.19 -2.68
C THR A 182 10.42 -30.72 -2.30
N GLU A 183 11.14 -30.15 -3.26
CA GLU A 183 12.46 -29.56 -3.00
C GLU A 183 12.36 -28.45 -1.95
N TRP A 184 11.41 -27.53 -2.10
CA TRP A 184 11.25 -26.40 -1.21
C TRP A 184 10.84 -26.79 0.21
N ARG A 185 9.94 -27.79 0.35
CA ARG A 185 9.54 -28.35 1.64
C ARG A 185 10.73 -28.97 2.35
N ASP A 186 11.57 -29.71 1.63
CA ASP A 186 12.73 -30.41 2.20
C ASP A 186 13.91 -29.44 2.44
N HIS A 187 13.94 -28.31 1.72
CA HIS A 187 14.91 -27.24 1.86
C HIS A 187 14.91 -26.67 3.30
N LYS A 188 16.10 -26.56 3.90
CA LYS A 188 16.35 -26.06 5.27
C LYS A 188 15.78 -26.89 6.43
N ARG A 189 15.05 -27.99 6.19
CA ARG A 189 14.63 -28.91 7.27
C ARG A 189 15.79 -29.76 7.82
N GLY A 190 16.87 -29.91 7.05
CA GLY A 190 18.08 -30.67 7.41
C GLY A 190 19.01 -30.04 8.45
N GLY A 191 18.57 -29.00 9.17
CA GLY A 191 19.36 -28.31 10.19
C GLY A 191 20.19 -27.14 9.65
N ASP A 192 20.34 -26.12 10.49
CA ASP A 192 21.29 -25.03 10.27
C ASP A 192 22.72 -25.61 10.37
N PRO A 193 23.65 -25.28 9.44
CA PRO A 193 25.05 -25.70 9.57
C PRO A 193 25.71 -25.23 10.88
N THR A 194 25.14 -24.28 11.62
CA THR A 194 25.65 -23.89 12.95
C THR A 194 24.99 -24.62 14.12
N SER A 195 23.86 -25.30 13.91
CA SER A 195 23.24 -26.16 14.92
C SER A 195 23.68 -27.61 14.70
N SER A 196 24.70 -28.06 15.44
CA SER A 196 25.24 -29.43 15.42
C SER A 196 24.27 -30.54 15.87
N ALA A 197 22.96 -30.29 15.87
CA ALA A 197 21.93 -31.25 16.24
C ALA A 197 20.85 -31.28 15.15
N GLY A 198 21.10 -32.02 14.06
CA GLY A 198 20.04 -32.23 13.07
C GLY A 198 20.47 -32.77 11.70
N ALA A 199 21.73 -32.62 11.29
CA ALA A 199 22.25 -33.37 10.16
C ALA A 199 22.39 -34.84 10.56
N GLY A 200 21.28 -35.56 10.58
CA GLY A 200 21.22 -37.00 10.73
C GLY A 200 21.81 -37.67 9.50
N MET A 201 23.12 -37.51 9.30
CA MET A 201 23.88 -38.39 8.44
C MET A 201 23.91 -39.75 9.14
N THR A 202 22.95 -40.62 8.83
CA THR A 202 23.10 -42.02 9.19
C THR A 202 24.17 -42.63 8.28
N ASN A 203 24.98 -43.55 8.81
CA ASN A 203 26.04 -44.24 8.06
C ASN A 203 25.50 -45.16 6.93
N SER A 204 24.22 -45.05 6.57
CA SER A 204 23.53 -45.84 5.54
C SER A 204 22.67 -44.94 4.63
N GLY A 205 23.33 -44.12 3.81
CA GLY A 205 22.97 -43.97 2.39
C GLY A 205 21.73 -43.17 1.96
N GLY A 206 21.20 -42.22 2.74
CA GLY A 206 20.19 -41.29 2.22
C GLY A 206 19.88 -40.12 3.16
N PRO A 207 19.41 -38.97 2.64
CA PRO A 207 18.96 -37.86 3.48
C PRO A 207 17.79 -38.32 4.34
N VAL A 208 17.92 -38.19 5.66
CA VAL A 208 16.83 -38.49 6.61
C VAL A 208 15.80 -37.37 6.47
N ALA A 209 14.71 -37.63 5.74
CA ALA A 209 13.58 -36.73 5.68
C ALA A 209 12.85 -36.73 7.05
N ILE A 210 12.91 -35.61 7.76
CA ILE A 210 12.17 -35.41 9.01
C ILE A 210 10.68 -35.33 8.66
N PRO A 211 9.79 -36.10 9.32
CA PRO A 211 8.36 -36.05 9.03
C PRO A 211 7.80 -34.64 9.29
N LEU A 212 6.79 -34.26 8.50
CA LEU A 212 6.09 -32.99 8.66
C LEU A 212 5.40 -32.91 10.02
N GLY A 213 5.49 -31.74 10.65
CA GLY A 213 4.67 -31.42 11.81
C GLY A 213 3.21 -31.16 11.42
N PRO A 214 2.29 -31.15 12.40
CA PRO A 214 0.89 -30.82 12.13
C PRO A 214 0.78 -29.40 11.56
N GLY A 215 -0.08 -29.24 10.55
CA GLY A 215 -0.29 -27.95 9.89
C GLY A 215 0.79 -27.54 8.91
N GLU A 216 1.90 -28.28 8.77
CA GLU A 216 2.99 -27.91 7.88
C GLU A 216 2.73 -28.45 6.47
N TRP A 217 2.66 -27.55 5.47
CA TRP A 217 2.48 -27.90 4.05
C TRP A 217 1.16 -28.60 3.70
N ASP A 218 0.16 -28.58 4.59
CA ASP A 218 -1.18 -29.15 4.33
C ASP A 218 -1.87 -28.54 3.09
N GLU A 219 -1.56 -27.29 2.73
CA GLU A 219 -2.24 -26.52 1.68
C GLU A 219 -1.25 -25.88 0.68
N GLY A 220 -0.11 -26.53 0.42
CA GLY A 220 0.90 -26.04 -0.52
C GLY A 220 0.34 -25.68 -1.90
N LEU A 221 0.63 -24.46 -2.39
CA LEU A 221 0.04 -23.93 -3.62
C LEU A 221 0.71 -24.43 -4.92
N GLY A 222 1.95 -24.95 -4.85
CA GLY A 222 2.74 -25.27 -6.05
C GLY A 222 3.73 -24.20 -6.49
N ILE A 223 3.64 -22.99 -5.93
CA ILE A 223 4.66 -21.93 -6.04
C ILE A 223 4.96 -21.36 -4.63
N PRO A 224 6.23 -21.13 -4.25
CA PRO A 224 6.57 -20.55 -2.95
C PRO A 224 5.87 -19.20 -2.71
N MET A 225 5.53 -18.93 -1.45
CA MET A 225 4.77 -17.74 -1.06
C MET A 225 5.41 -16.98 0.10
N CYS A 226 5.35 -15.66 0.05
CA CYS A 226 5.77 -14.73 1.09
C CYS A 226 4.63 -13.74 1.35
N VAL A 227 4.32 -13.50 2.62
CA VAL A 227 3.38 -12.46 3.03
C VAL A 227 4.15 -11.31 3.67
N VAL A 228 3.92 -10.10 3.16
CA VAL A 228 4.59 -8.88 3.61
C VAL A 228 3.53 -7.97 4.21
N CYS A 229 3.59 -7.76 5.52
CA CYS A 229 2.73 -6.80 6.21
C CYS A 229 3.46 -5.46 6.30
N GLN A 230 3.02 -4.50 5.52
CA GLN A 230 3.62 -3.17 5.41
C GLN A 230 3.13 -2.22 6.50
N ARG A 231 3.91 -1.15 6.69
CA ARG A 231 3.60 -0.03 7.56
C ARG A 231 3.45 -0.40 9.03
N ALA A 232 4.35 -1.24 9.55
CA ALA A 232 4.31 -1.70 10.95
C ALA A 232 4.46 -0.58 12.00
N GLU A 233 4.93 0.62 11.62
CA GLU A 233 4.84 1.83 12.45
C GLU A 233 3.39 2.21 12.82
N LYS A 234 2.40 1.75 12.06
CA LYS A 234 0.98 1.96 12.37
C LYS A 234 0.50 1.11 13.54
N ILE A 235 1.27 0.13 14.02
CA ILE A 235 0.96 -0.58 15.28
C ILE A 235 0.77 0.43 16.42
N GLU A 236 1.64 1.42 16.55
CA GLU A 236 1.49 2.47 17.57
C GLU A 236 0.22 3.31 17.39
N LYS A 237 -0.22 3.50 16.14
CA LYS A 237 -1.46 4.21 15.84
C LYS A 237 -2.67 3.41 16.32
N LEU A 238 -2.66 2.09 16.11
CA LEU A 238 -3.73 1.19 16.56
C LEU A 238 -3.84 1.18 18.10
N GLU A 239 -2.72 1.21 18.82
CA GLU A 239 -2.74 1.34 20.29
C GLU A 239 -3.35 2.66 20.74
N LYS A 240 -2.91 3.78 20.17
CA LYS A 240 -3.31 5.13 20.61
C LYS A 240 -4.75 5.48 20.23
N GLU A 241 -5.16 5.12 19.00
CA GLU A 241 -6.45 5.54 18.44
C GLU A 241 -7.56 4.49 18.64
N HIS A 242 -7.21 3.20 18.69
CA HIS A 242 -8.19 2.11 18.83
C HIS A 242 -8.10 1.38 20.17
N GLY A 243 -7.16 1.75 21.05
CA GLY A 243 -7.02 1.14 22.36
C GLY A 243 -6.62 -0.33 22.29
N TRP A 244 -5.91 -0.74 21.23
CA TRP A 244 -5.39 -2.10 21.11
C TRP A 244 -4.24 -2.31 22.09
N HIS A 245 -4.12 -3.54 22.57
CA HIS A 245 -3.08 -3.99 23.49
C HIS A 245 -2.27 -5.12 22.85
N GLU A 246 -1.33 -5.68 23.61
CA GLU A 246 -0.49 -6.80 23.18
C GLU A 246 -1.33 -8.03 22.76
N GLU A 247 -2.53 -8.19 23.33
CA GLU A 247 -3.41 -9.33 23.06
C GLU A 247 -3.87 -9.41 21.61
N GLU A 248 -4.22 -8.27 21.02
CA GLU A 248 -4.66 -8.18 19.63
C GLU A 248 -3.49 -8.46 18.67
N PHE A 249 -2.30 -7.95 18.97
CA PHE A 249 -1.12 -8.18 18.13
C PHE A 249 -0.62 -9.62 18.21
N ASP A 250 -0.62 -10.23 19.41
CA ASP A 250 -0.31 -11.63 19.61
C ASP A 250 -1.30 -12.53 18.88
N PHE A 251 -2.60 -12.23 18.98
CA PHE A 251 -3.64 -12.97 18.27
C PHE A 251 -3.42 -12.90 16.75
N ILE A 252 -3.18 -11.71 16.20
CA ILE A 252 -2.86 -11.53 14.78
C ILE A 252 -1.64 -12.38 14.40
N LEU A 253 -0.57 -12.31 15.18
CA LEU A 253 0.66 -13.05 14.90
C LEU A 253 0.45 -14.57 14.94
N GLN A 254 -0.23 -15.09 15.96
CA GLN A 254 -0.55 -16.51 16.07
C GLN A 254 -1.48 -16.98 14.94
N PHE A 255 -2.48 -16.19 14.58
CA PHE A 255 -3.42 -16.51 13.50
C PHE A 255 -2.72 -16.55 12.15
N MET A 256 -1.96 -15.51 11.82
CA MET A 256 -1.22 -15.40 10.57
C MET A 256 -0.19 -16.53 10.44
N ARG A 257 0.58 -16.81 11.51
CA ARG A 257 1.53 -17.92 11.52
C ARG A 257 0.85 -19.27 11.31
N THR A 258 -0.31 -19.50 11.94
CA THR A 258 -1.10 -20.73 11.76
C THR A 258 -1.50 -20.96 10.31
N ILE A 259 -2.12 -19.96 9.67
CA ILE A 259 -2.62 -20.12 8.30
C ILE A 259 -1.49 -20.18 7.28
N LEU A 260 -0.38 -19.45 7.51
CA LEU A 260 0.78 -19.44 6.61
C LEU A 260 1.65 -20.69 6.73
N LEU A 261 1.67 -21.34 7.89
CA LEU A 261 2.34 -22.64 8.09
C LEU A 261 1.80 -23.71 7.13
N LYS A 262 0.48 -23.72 6.89
CA LYS A 262 -0.18 -24.65 5.97
C LYS A 262 0.29 -24.48 4.53
N HIS A 263 0.67 -23.27 4.15
CA HIS A 263 1.21 -22.96 2.83
C HIS A 263 2.73 -23.06 2.74
N GLY A 264 3.43 -23.31 3.86
CA GLY A 264 4.90 -23.22 3.93
C GLY A 264 5.44 -21.81 3.66
N ALA A 265 4.58 -20.79 3.82
CA ALA A 265 4.87 -19.42 3.45
C ALA A 265 5.78 -18.75 4.49
N SER A 266 6.49 -17.71 4.03
CA SER A 266 7.22 -16.80 4.92
C SER A 266 6.35 -15.59 5.29
N LEU A 267 6.62 -14.98 6.45
CA LEU A 267 5.96 -13.77 6.93
C LEU A 267 7.01 -12.73 7.31
N ILE A 268 6.83 -11.49 6.88
CA ILE A 268 7.70 -10.38 7.29
C ILE A 268 6.91 -9.10 7.49
N TYR A 269 7.23 -8.36 8.54
CA TYR A 269 6.72 -7.01 8.78
C TYR A 269 7.76 -5.99 8.33
N THR A 270 7.27 -4.91 7.72
CA THR A 270 8.13 -3.86 7.18
C THR A 270 7.62 -2.49 7.61
N THR A 271 8.57 -1.58 7.84
CA THR A 271 8.31 -0.17 8.14
C THR A 271 9.04 0.66 7.08
N PRO A 272 8.39 1.64 6.45
CA PRO A 272 9.00 2.48 5.43
C PRO A 272 10.30 3.11 5.95
N PHE A 273 11.30 3.17 5.07
CA PHE A 273 12.59 3.82 5.33
C PHE A 273 13.42 3.20 6.49
N LEU A 274 12.98 2.10 7.10
CA LEU A 274 13.75 1.34 8.07
C LEU A 274 14.37 0.12 7.40
N ALA A 275 15.67 -0.09 7.67
CA ALA A 275 16.38 -1.28 7.24
C ALA A 275 15.70 -2.54 7.79
N ASN A 276 15.49 -3.51 6.92
CA ASN A 276 14.83 -4.77 7.23
C ASN A 276 15.38 -5.88 6.33
N SER A 277 15.00 -7.12 6.60
CA SER A 277 15.51 -8.29 5.86
C SER A 277 14.66 -8.66 4.65
N LEU A 278 13.77 -7.79 4.15
CA LEU A 278 12.88 -8.09 3.02
C LEU A 278 13.68 -8.46 1.77
N GLN A 279 14.67 -7.66 1.41
CA GLN A 279 15.51 -7.94 0.24
C GLN A 279 16.20 -9.30 0.38
N SER A 280 16.82 -9.56 1.54
CA SER A 280 17.48 -10.83 1.83
C SER A 280 16.51 -12.00 1.80
N LEU A 281 15.26 -11.82 2.25
CA LEU A 281 14.22 -12.83 2.23
C LEU A 281 13.80 -13.15 0.78
N ILE A 282 13.46 -12.13 -0.01
CA ILE A 282 13.02 -12.30 -1.40
C ILE A 282 14.14 -12.89 -2.27
N HIS A 283 15.37 -12.40 -2.13
CA HIS A 283 16.51 -12.89 -2.91
C HIS A 283 16.85 -14.34 -2.53
N SER A 284 16.90 -14.66 -1.23
CA SER A 284 17.10 -16.04 -0.78
C SER A 284 15.99 -16.95 -1.27
N SER A 285 14.75 -16.46 -1.33
CA SER A 285 13.60 -17.25 -1.77
C SER A 285 13.60 -17.48 -3.29
N LEU A 286 14.19 -16.58 -4.07
CA LEU A 286 14.38 -16.77 -5.51
C LEU A 286 15.67 -17.54 -5.86
N GLY A 287 16.40 -18.05 -4.85
CA GLY A 287 17.70 -18.71 -5.05
C GLY A 287 18.79 -17.78 -5.59
N ILE A 288 18.64 -16.46 -5.37
CA ILE A 288 19.62 -15.45 -5.77
C ILE A 288 20.61 -15.29 -4.62
N HIS A 289 21.87 -15.61 -4.86
CA HIS A 289 22.90 -15.59 -3.83
C HIS A 289 24.14 -14.84 -4.30
N SER A 290 24.63 -13.94 -3.45
CA SER A 290 25.95 -13.34 -3.58
C SER A 290 27.01 -14.36 -3.19
N LEU A 291 28.05 -14.51 -4.02
CA LEU A 291 29.23 -15.31 -3.66
C LEU A 291 30.12 -14.58 -2.63
N LEU A 292 29.99 -13.26 -2.55
CA LEU A 292 30.76 -12.38 -1.68
C LEU A 292 30.14 -12.26 -0.28
N LYS A 293 28.80 -12.33 -0.18
CA LYS A 293 28.06 -12.14 1.08
C LYS A 293 26.99 -13.22 1.24
N LYS A 294 27.20 -14.13 2.20
CA LYS A 294 26.16 -15.08 2.60
C LYS A 294 25.04 -14.35 3.33
N GLN A 295 23.83 -14.39 2.76
CA GLN A 295 22.63 -13.90 3.42
C GLN A 295 22.19 -14.92 4.48
N SER A 296 22.16 -14.50 5.75
CA SER A 296 21.56 -15.28 6.84
C SER A 296 20.27 -14.62 7.28
N LEU A 297 19.16 -15.34 7.19
CA LEU A 297 17.86 -14.87 7.69
C LEU A 297 17.71 -15.30 9.15
N LYS A 298 17.68 -14.34 10.06
CA LYS A 298 17.40 -14.58 11.48
C LYS A 298 15.92 -14.34 11.73
N HIS A 299 15.21 -15.37 12.21
CA HIS A 299 13.83 -15.22 12.63
C HIS A 299 13.69 -14.18 13.76
N ASN A 300 12.54 -13.50 13.78
CA ASN A 300 12.14 -12.63 14.87
C ASN A 300 10.64 -12.75 15.09
N VAL A 301 10.24 -13.19 16.27
CA VAL A 301 8.83 -13.28 16.68
C VAL A 301 8.59 -12.58 18.02
N ILE A 302 9.58 -11.80 18.47
CA ILE A 302 9.57 -11.12 19.76
C ILE A 302 9.24 -9.65 19.55
N ASP A 303 9.95 -8.98 18.63
CA ASP A 303 9.67 -7.58 18.33
C ASP A 303 8.45 -7.47 17.41
N ARG A 304 7.32 -7.03 17.97
CA ARG A 304 6.03 -6.96 17.27
C ARG A 304 6.03 -6.15 15.97
N ASP A 305 6.93 -5.16 15.84
CA ASP A 305 7.07 -4.30 14.65
C ASP A 305 8.14 -4.80 13.66
N LYS A 306 8.90 -5.85 14.02
CA LYS A 306 10.01 -6.40 13.22
C LYS A 306 9.91 -7.92 13.06
N ILE A 307 8.68 -8.41 12.89
CA ILE A 307 8.42 -9.84 12.71
C ILE A 307 9.08 -10.35 11.43
N LEU A 308 9.76 -11.49 11.54
CA LEU A 308 10.27 -12.27 10.44
C LEU A 308 10.15 -13.76 10.77
N VAL A 309 9.33 -14.46 9.99
CA VAL A 309 9.17 -15.91 10.03
C VAL A 309 9.62 -16.46 8.68
N PRO A 310 10.85 -17.00 8.57
CA PRO A 310 11.30 -17.66 7.36
C PRO A 310 10.50 -18.94 7.06
N SER A 311 10.40 -19.31 5.78
CA SER A 311 9.81 -20.60 5.38
C SER A 311 10.49 -21.76 6.10
N ASN A 312 9.70 -22.77 6.48
CA ASN A 312 10.12 -23.98 7.22
C ASN A 312 10.70 -23.73 8.63
N TRP A 313 10.69 -22.50 9.16
CA TRP A 313 11.15 -22.25 10.54
C TRP A 313 10.07 -22.54 11.58
N ASP A 314 8.81 -22.28 11.26
CA ASP A 314 7.71 -22.29 12.23
C ASP A 314 7.16 -23.70 12.52
N SER A 315 6.39 -23.86 13.59
CA SER A 315 5.63 -25.07 13.92
C SER A 315 4.57 -24.78 14.99
N TRP A 316 3.57 -25.65 15.15
CA TRP A 316 2.52 -25.47 16.17
C TRP A 316 3.07 -25.24 17.58
N GLY A 317 4.13 -25.96 17.96
CA GLY A 317 4.79 -25.76 19.26
C GLY A 317 5.34 -24.34 19.44
N LYS A 318 5.90 -23.73 18.39
CA LYS A 318 6.41 -22.35 18.44
C LYS A 318 5.31 -21.30 18.43
N ILE A 319 4.16 -21.59 17.82
CA ILE A 319 3.02 -20.66 17.76
C ILE A 319 2.32 -20.59 19.12
N ARG A 320 2.10 -21.74 19.78
CA ARG A 320 1.43 -21.80 21.09
C ARG A 320 2.16 -21.06 22.21
N ILE A 321 3.48 -20.95 22.13
CA ILE A 321 4.30 -20.30 23.16
C ILE A 321 4.07 -18.78 23.24
N ILE A 322 3.58 -18.13 22.17
CA ILE A 322 3.33 -16.68 22.21
C ILE A 322 2.31 -16.36 23.30
N ARG A 323 1.12 -16.97 23.22
CA ARG A 323 0.02 -16.73 24.15
C ARG A 323 -0.84 -17.98 24.30
N GLU A 324 -1.17 -18.30 25.55
CA GLU A 324 -2.04 -19.42 25.89
C GLU A 324 -3.50 -19.17 25.47
N GLY A 325 -4.25 -20.24 25.20
CA GLY A 325 -5.67 -20.17 24.85
C GLY A 325 -5.97 -19.96 23.36
N PHE A 326 -4.96 -19.80 22.50
CA PHE A 326 -5.16 -19.74 21.05
C PHE A 326 -5.48 -21.12 20.45
N ASP A 327 -6.66 -21.23 19.82
CA ASP A 327 -7.14 -22.45 19.16
C ASP A 327 -6.52 -22.63 17.77
N ILE A 328 -5.27 -23.09 17.75
CA ILE A 328 -4.52 -23.35 16.51
C ILE A 328 -5.12 -24.48 15.67
N GLU A 329 -5.66 -25.52 16.30
CA GLU A 329 -6.35 -26.61 15.61
C GLU A 329 -7.59 -26.13 14.88
N GLY A 330 -8.46 -25.38 15.57
CA GLY A 330 -9.69 -24.84 15.01
C GLY A 330 -9.42 -23.85 13.89
N VAL A 331 -8.48 -22.91 14.09
CA VAL A 331 -8.07 -21.95 13.05
C VAL A 331 -7.49 -22.66 11.84
N GLY A 332 -6.57 -23.62 12.03
CA GLY A 332 -5.96 -24.37 10.95
C GLY A 332 -6.97 -25.19 10.14
N THR A 333 -7.95 -25.80 10.80
CA THR A 333 -9.01 -26.58 10.15
C THR A 333 -9.97 -25.68 9.38
N SER A 334 -10.47 -24.62 10.02
CA SER A 334 -11.41 -23.66 9.43
C SER A 334 -10.80 -22.99 8.19
N TRP A 335 -9.51 -22.64 8.24
CA TRP A 335 -8.82 -22.09 7.08
C TRP A 335 -8.75 -23.07 5.92
N SER A 336 -8.45 -24.35 6.20
CA SER A 336 -8.39 -25.40 5.17
C SER A 336 -9.73 -25.55 4.45
N MET A 337 -10.83 -25.51 5.19
CA MET A 337 -12.18 -25.60 4.62
C MET A 337 -12.49 -24.35 3.80
N GLU A 338 -12.23 -23.17 4.36
CA GLU A 338 -12.62 -21.91 3.77
C GLU A 338 -11.88 -21.59 2.47
N ILE A 339 -10.63 -21.99 2.28
CA ILE A 339 -9.91 -21.71 1.03
C ILE A 339 -10.32 -22.61 -0.14
N GLN A 340 -11.20 -23.59 0.05
CA GLN A 340 -11.63 -24.51 -1.02
C GLN A 340 -12.65 -23.89 -1.98
N ASP A 341 -13.42 -22.88 -1.55
CA ASP A 341 -14.43 -22.29 -2.41
C ASP A 341 -13.82 -21.50 -3.58
N LYS A 342 -14.64 -21.26 -4.61
CA LYS A 342 -14.22 -20.51 -5.79
C LYS A 342 -13.94 -19.03 -5.47
N PRO A 343 -13.07 -18.36 -6.26
CA PRO A 343 -12.89 -16.92 -6.15
C PRO A 343 -14.20 -16.17 -6.41
N LYS A 344 -14.39 -15.02 -5.75
CA LYS A 344 -15.51 -14.14 -6.02
C LYS A 344 -15.43 -13.59 -7.45
N GLN A 345 -16.58 -13.44 -8.10
CA GLN A 345 -16.66 -12.76 -9.39
C GLN A 345 -16.55 -11.24 -9.20
N PHE A 346 -15.85 -10.56 -10.10
CA PHE A 346 -15.76 -9.10 -10.12
C PHE A 346 -17.16 -8.48 -10.24
N ARG A 347 -17.58 -7.69 -9.24
CA ARG A 347 -18.71 -6.78 -9.41
C ARG A 347 -18.18 -5.54 -10.12
N GLY A 348 -18.33 -5.49 -11.43
CA GLY A 348 -17.93 -4.32 -12.22
C GLY A 348 -18.60 -3.04 -11.72
N ILE A 349 -17.94 -1.92 -11.98
CA ILE A 349 -18.57 -0.59 -11.98
C ILE A 349 -19.77 -0.74 -12.92
N SER A 350 -20.98 -0.77 -12.37
CA SER A 350 -22.21 -0.84 -13.15
C SER A 350 -22.33 0.46 -13.95
N GLU A 351 -21.78 0.46 -15.16
CA GLU A 351 -22.17 1.38 -16.21
C GLU A 351 -23.59 0.99 -16.66
N THR A 352 -24.39 2.02 -16.76
CA THR A 352 -25.80 2.07 -17.15
C THR A 352 -26.07 1.26 -18.42
N ASP A 353 -27.06 0.36 -18.40
CA ASP A 353 -28.16 0.28 -19.38
C ASP A 353 -28.91 -1.06 -19.35
N GLY A 354 -30.24 -0.97 -19.35
CA GLY A 354 -31.08 -1.91 -20.10
C GLY A 354 -31.83 -2.99 -19.33
N ASN A 355 -33.12 -2.68 -19.12
CA ASN A 355 -34.26 -3.61 -19.04
C ASN A 355 -34.67 -4.14 -17.64
N PRO A 356 -35.71 -3.57 -17.02
CA PRO A 356 -36.36 -4.14 -15.85
C PRO A 356 -37.46 -5.11 -16.32
N ASP A 357 -37.07 -6.31 -16.76
CA ASP A 357 -38.00 -7.42 -16.86
C ASP A 357 -37.24 -8.74 -16.75
N GLU A 358 -37.79 -9.62 -15.92
CA GLU A 358 -37.39 -10.99 -15.64
C GLU A 358 -36.19 -11.20 -14.69
N GLY A 359 -36.53 -11.41 -13.41
CA GLY A 359 -35.65 -12.10 -12.49
C GLY A 359 -35.69 -11.51 -11.10
N ASN A 360 -36.78 -11.72 -10.38
CA ASN A 360 -36.84 -11.63 -8.93
C ASN A 360 -35.98 -12.76 -8.30
N SER A 361 -34.69 -12.83 -8.65
CA SER A 361 -33.72 -13.52 -7.83
C SER A 361 -33.39 -12.55 -6.71
N ASN A 362 -34.04 -12.79 -5.58
CA ASN A 362 -33.65 -12.28 -4.29
C ASN A 362 -32.25 -12.85 -3.98
N HIS A 363 -31.22 -12.44 -4.72
CA HIS A 363 -29.83 -12.64 -4.36
C HIS A 363 -29.57 -11.68 -3.21
N LYS A 364 -30.05 -12.07 -2.02
CA LYS A 364 -29.30 -11.78 -0.80
C LYS A 364 -27.85 -12.08 -1.15
N PRO A 365 -26.89 -11.18 -0.84
CA PRO A 365 -25.51 -11.58 -0.95
C PRO A 365 -25.43 -12.84 -0.11
N GLU A 366 -25.08 -13.96 -0.76
CA GLU A 366 -24.60 -15.14 -0.07
C GLU A 366 -23.30 -14.67 0.60
N GLU A 367 -23.43 -13.89 1.67
CA GLU A 367 -22.43 -13.79 2.71
C GLU A 367 -22.42 -15.16 3.33
N ASP A 368 -21.67 -16.05 2.66
CA ASP A 368 -21.22 -17.36 3.09
C ASP A 368 -21.92 -17.82 4.38
N GLU A 369 -23.08 -18.50 4.26
CA GLU A 369 -23.82 -19.13 5.38
C GLU A 369 -23.03 -20.31 5.99
N MET A 370 -21.73 -20.13 6.21
CA MET A 370 -20.98 -20.98 7.11
C MET A 370 -21.41 -20.61 8.52
N GLU A 371 -21.83 -21.62 9.31
CA GLU A 371 -22.15 -21.43 10.73
C GLU A 371 -21.01 -20.65 11.40
N ASP A 372 -21.37 -19.68 12.26
CA ASP A 372 -20.56 -18.58 12.86
C ASP A 372 -19.25 -19.01 13.58
N GLY A 373 -18.91 -20.30 13.57
CA GLY A 373 -17.65 -20.86 14.09
C GLY A 373 -16.83 -21.71 13.11
N SER A 374 -17.23 -21.83 11.84
CA SER A 374 -16.54 -22.67 10.84
C SER A 374 -15.69 -21.88 9.82
N SER A 375 -15.82 -20.56 9.79
CA SER A 375 -15.02 -19.67 8.95
C SER A 375 -13.85 -19.10 9.73
N ALA A 376 -12.63 -19.31 9.23
CA ALA A 376 -11.43 -18.67 9.76
C ALA A 376 -11.52 -17.14 9.66
N THR A 377 -12.12 -16.62 8.58
CA THR A 377 -12.36 -15.17 8.44
C THR A 377 -13.28 -14.64 9.54
N LEU A 378 -14.39 -15.33 9.86
CA LEU A 378 -15.28 -14.91 10.93
C LEU A 378 -14.61 -14.99 12.31
N ILE A 379 -13.91 -16.08 12.62
CA ILE A 379 -13.14 -16.23 13.86
C ILE A 379 -12.16 -15.06 14.02
N TYR A 380 -11.45 -14.69 12.96
CA TYR A 380 -10.51 -13.58 12.98
C TYR A 380 -11.20 -12.23 13.21
N GLU A 381 -12.26 -11.94 12.45
CA GLU A 381 -12.96 -10.64 12.49
C GLU A 381 -13.79 -10.43 13.76
N GLN A 382 -14.20 -11.52 14.44
CA GLN A 382 -14.85 -11.45 15.75
C GLN A 382 -13.91 -10.89 16.82
N THR A 383 -12.62 -11.24 16.75
CA THR A 383 -11.56 -10.77 17.65
C THR A 383 -10.95 -9.45 17.17
N ILE A 384 -10.58 -9.36 15.89
CA ILE A 384 -9.94 -8.19 15.28
C ILE A 384 -10.99 -7.41 14.50
N ARG A 385 -11.69 -6.53 15.21
CA ARG A 385 -12.84 -5.79 14.68
C ARG A 385 -12.43 -4.56 13.89
N ASP A 386 -13.26 -4.22 12.90
CA ASP A 386 -13.15 -2.93 12.19
C ASP A 386 -13.71 -1.80 13.07
N PRO A 387 -12.88 -0.82 13.48
CA PRO A 387 -13.34 0.31 14.28
C PRO A 387 -14.46 1.12 13.61
N LYS A 388 -14.50 1.15 12.27
CA LYS A 388 -15.56 1.86 11.52
C LYS A 388 -16.91 1.17 11.66
N ARG A 389 -16.94 -0.17 11.82
CA ARG A 389 -18.17 -0.93 12.07
C ARG A 389 -18.73 -0.62 13.46
N ASP A 390 -17.88 -0.56 14.48
CA ASP A 390 -18.31 -0.26 15.86
C ASP A 390 -18.90 1.16 16.01
N ILE A 391 -18.34 2.15 15.28
CA ILE A 391 -18.88 3.52 15.27
C ILE A 391 -20.29 3.57 14.64
N SER A 392 -20.53 2.80 13.57
CA SER A 392 -21.83 2.77 12.90
C SER A 392 -22.94 2.18 13.80
N VAL A 393 -22.62 1.15 14.58
CA VAL A 393 -23.54 0.57 15.56
C VAL A 393 -23.84 1.57 16.68
N THR A 394 -22.81 2.26 17.19
CA THR A 394 -22.98 3.24 18.29
C THR A 394 -23.82 4.46 17.88
N ARG A 395 -23.81 4.86 16.60
CA ARG A 395 -24.68 5.94 16.10
C ARG A 395 -26.14 5.48 15.95
N ASN A 396 -26.38 4.19 15.74
CA ASN A 396 -27.72 3.64 15.55
C ASN A 396 -28.37 3.10 16.83
N THR A 397 -27.63 2.91 17.94
CA THR A 397 -28.20 2.46 19.22
C THR A 397 -29.07 3.50 19.94
N GLN A 398 -29.36 4.67 19.33
CA GLN A 398 -30.49 5.51 19.76
C GLN A 398 -31.85 5.04 19.24
N THR A 399 -31.93 3.97 18.44
CA THR A 399 -33.20 3.30 18.13
C THR A 399 -33.09 1.80 18.30
N GLY A 400 -33.98 1.24 19.11
CA GLY A 400 -33.99 -0.13 19.62
C GLY A 400 -33.76 -1.22 18.57
N GLY A 401 -33.13 -2.29 19.06
CA GLY A 401 -32.58 -3.36 18.24
C GLY A 401 -33.59 -4.15 17.42
N ASP A 402 -33.09 -4.63 16.30
CA ASP A 402 -33.44 -5.94 15.77
C ASP A 402 -32.23 -6.47 14.99
N THR A 403 -31.89 -7.74 15.17
CA THR A 403 -30.73 -8.40 14.55
C THR A 403 -31.01 -8.77 13.10
N ALA A 404 -31.40 -7.79 12.28
CA ALA A 404 -31.53 -7.92 10.84
C ALA A 404 -30.34 -7.23 10.17
N ILE A 405 -29.48 -8.01 9.50
CA ILE A 405 -28.29 -7.54 8.77
C ILE A 405 -28.68 -6.64 7.58
N GLU A 406 -29.92 -6.76 7.10
CA GLU A 406 -30.48 -5.89 6.07
C GLU A 406 -31.13 -4.66 6.74
N VAL A 407 -30.41 -3.55 6.75
CA VAL A 407 -31.00 -2.23 7.03
C VAL A 407 -31.95 -1.92 5.88
N GLU A 408 -33.26 -2.09 6.11
CA GLU A 408 -34.28 -1.60 5.18
C GLU A 408 -34.18 -0.07 5.15
N THR A 409 -33.44 0.45 4.17
CA THR A 409 -33.30 1.89 4.01
C THR A 409 -34.65 2.46 3.59
N ARG A 410 -35.12 3.49 4.30
CA ARG A 410 -36.28 4.27 3.86
C ARG A 410 -36.02 4.77 2.44
N ASP A 411 -37.07 4.82 1.63
CA ASP A 411 -37.02 5.45 0.31
C ASP A 411 -36.44 6.87 0.43
N MET A 412 -35.48 7.20 -0.45
CA MET A 412 -34.75 8.47 -0.40
C MET A 412 -35.69 9.67 -0.52
N GLN A 413 -36.72 9.60 -1.36
CA GLN A 413 -37.67 10.70 -1.53
C GLN A 413 -38.50 10.90 -0.26
N SER A 414 -38.92 9.82 0.37
CA SER A 414 -39.65 9.86 1.65
C SER A 414 -38.79 10.48 2.76
N PHE A 415 -37.53 10.08 2.89
CA PHE A 415 -36.61 10.68 3.87
C PHE A 415 -36.35 12.16 3.59
N LEU A 416 -36.09 12.53 2.33
CA LEU A 416 -35.82 13.92 1.95
C LEU A 416 -37.04 14.82 2.14
N ALA A 417 -38.25 14.30 1.92
CA ALA A 417 -39.50 15.00 2.21
C ALA A 417 -39.64 15.29 3.71
N ASP A 418 -39.40 14.30 4.57
CA ASP A 418 -39.40 14.48 6.03
C ASP A 418 -38.34 15.52 6.47
N GLN A 419 -37.13 15.46 5.90
CA GLN A 419 -36.07 16.43 6.22
C GLN A 419 -36.38 17.85 5.71
N LEU A 420 -37.08 17.97 4.58
CA LEU A 420 -37.52 19.26 4.05
C LEU A 420 -38.50 19.95 5.01
N GLU A 421 -39.45 19.21 5.60
CA GLU A 421 -40.37 19.75 6.60
C GLU A 421 -39.64 20.28 7.85
N VAL A 422 -38.61 19.55 8.32
CA VAL A 422 -37.76 19.99 9.44
C VAL A 422 -37.00 21.27 9.08
N LEU A 423 -36.43 21.35 7.87
CA LEU A 423 -35.70 22.54 7.40
C LEU A 423 -36.64 23.75 7.25
N GLU A 424 -37.87 23.56 6.78
CA GLU A 424 -38.87 24.63 6.70
C GLU A 424 -39.25 25.16 8.08
N LYS A 425 -39.40 24.26 9.06
CA LYS A 425 -39.65 24.64 10.46
C LYS A 425 -38.47 25.42 11.04
N LEU A 426 -37.24 24.94 10.88
CA LEU A 426 -36.03 25.63 11.36
C LEU A 426 -35.87 27.01 10.70
N LYS A 427 -36.14 27.10 9.39
CA LYS A 427 -36.16 28.37 8.66
C LYS A 427 -37.21 29.34 9.22
N ALA A 428 -38.39 28.87 9.58
CA ALA A 428 -39.42 29.69 10.21
C ALA A 428 -39.01 30.16 11.62
N GLU A 429 -38.38 29.29 12.41
CA GLU A 429 -37.84 29.62 13.73
C GLU A 429 -36.72 30.67 13.65
N ASP A 430 -35.81 30.54 12.68
CA ASP A 430 -34.75 31.53 12.43
C ASP A 430 -35.32 32.87 11.97
N ALA A 431 -36.33 32.87 11.10
CA ALA A 431 -37.02 34.09 10.68
C ALA A 431 -37.74 34.77 11.87
N GLN A 432 -38.34 34.00 12.77
CA GLN A 432 -38.93 34.55 13.99
C GLN A 432 -37.87 35.13 14.93
N ARG A 433 -36.74 34.43 15.10
CA ARG A 433 -35.61 34.89 15.92
C ARG A 433 -35.06 36.21 15.37
N ASP A 434 -34.86 36.32 14.05
CA ASP A 434 -34.39 37.56 13.41
C ASP A 434 -35.41 38.71 13.58
N ASN A 435 -36.70 38.41 13.45
CA ASN A 435 -37.74 39.43 13.62
C ASN A 435 -37.87 39.91 15.08
N GLN A 436 -37.65 39.02 16.07
CA GLN A 436 -37.57 39.40 17.49
C GLN A 436 -36.36 40.29 17.77
N LEU A 437 -35.19 39.99 17.18
CA LEU A 437 -34.00 40.83 17.29
C LEU A 437 -34.24 42.22 16.71
N ARG A 438 -34.89 42.33 15.54
CA ARG A 438 -35.26 43.62 14.93
C ARG A 438 -36.27 44.41 15.76
N LYS A 439 -37.28 43.74 16.33
CA LYS A 439 -38.30 44.39 17.17
C LYS A 439 -37.76 44.84 18.53
N GLY A 440 -36.80 44.09 19.08
CA GLY A 440 -36.04 44.49 20.27
C GLY A 440 -35.15 45.70 20.02
N SER A 441 -34.67 45.90 18.79
CA SER A 441 -33.87 47.08 18.41
C SER A 441 -34.69 48.37 18.33
N LEU A 442 -36.01 48.30 18.07
CA LEU A 442 -36.87 49.49 17.96
C LEU A 442 -37.32 50.07 19.32
N LEU A 443 -37.16 49.33 20.42
CA LEU A 443 -37.53 49.80 21.76
C LEU A 443 -36.35 50.37 22.55
N LYS A 444 -35.19 50.54 21.92
CA LYS A 444 -33.99 51.07 22.58
C LYS A 444 -33.43 52.31 21.87
N ASP A 445 -34.33 53.19 21.45
CA ASP A 445 -34.01 54.60 21.18
C ASP A 445 -33.99 55.37 22.50
N HIS A 446 -32.96 55.15 23.32
CA HIS A 446 -32.45 56.17 24.23
C HIS A 446 -31.04 55.79 24.71
N GLU A 447 -30.09 56.62 24.34
CA GLU A 447 -28.76 56.77 24.95
C GLU A 447 -27.85 55.52 24.93
N ASN A 448 -27.20 55.28 23.79
CA ASN A 448 -25.74 55.25 23.66
C ASN A 448 -25.34 54.51 22.38
N ASN A 449 -24.74 55.27 21.45
CA ASN A 449 -24.04 54.76 20.28
C ASN A 449 -22.96 53.76 20.71
N ILE A 450 -23.24 52.47 20.57
CA ILE A 450 -22.21 51.43 20.49
C ILE A 450 -22.43 50.74 19.14
N PRO A 451 -21.58 50.98 18.12
CA PRO A 451 -21.71 50.38 16.81
C PRO A 451 -21.72 48.85 16.86
N LEU A 452 -22.69 48.30 16.12
CA LEU A 452 -23.00 46.90 15.87
C LEU A 452 -21.76 46.09 15.41
N ASP A 453 -21.16 45.32 16.32
CA ASP A 453 -20.17 44.28 16.01
C ASP A 453 -20.88 42.95 15.70
N GLU A 454 -21.38 42.83 14.47
CA GLU A 454 -21.92 41.59 13.90
C GLU A 454 -20.88 40.43 13.81
N PRO A 455 -19.57 40.64 13.55
CA PRO A 455 -18.66 39.50 13.34
C PRO A 455 -18.18 38.80 14.63
N SER A 456 -18.46 39.32 15.83
CA SER A 456 -17.97 38.67 17.06
C SER A 456 -18.58 37.29 17.34
N ARG A 457 -19.79 37.00 16.83
CA ARG A 457 -20.50 35.74 17.14
C ARG A 457 -20.00 34.52 16.36
N VAL A 458 -19.51 34.71 15.14
CA VAL A 458 -18.93 33.63 14.32
C VAL A 458 -17.52 33.25 14.81
N ASN A 459 -16.74 34.21 15.29
CA ASN A 459 -15.38 33.95 15.80
C ASN A 459 -15.36 33.10 17.08
N GLU A 460 -16.37 33.21 17.95
CA GLU A 460 -16.46 32.34 19.15
C GLU A 460 -16.65 30.86 18.82
N HIS A 461 -17.34 30.54 17.72
CA HIS A 461 -17.71 29.16 17.38
C HIS A 461 -16.77 28.49 16.39
N ILE A 462 -16.08 29.27 15.54
CA ILE A 462 -15.29 28.74 14.40
C ILE A 462 -13.79 29.09 14.53
N GLY A 463 -13.41 30.06 15.35
CA GLY A 463 -12.04 30.56 15.42
C GLY A 463 -11.66 31.43 14.19
N PRO A 464 -10.46 32.05 14.21
CA PRO A 464 -10.04 33.00 13.18
C PRO A 464 -9.83 32.33 11.81
N VAL A 465 -10.49 32.85 10.78
CA VAL A 465 -10.39 32.34 9.40
C VAL A 465 -9.13 32.89 8.73
N GLN A 466 -8.16 32.02 8.46
CA GLN A 466 -6.88 32.37 7.84
C GLN A 466 -6.78 31.81 6.41
N PHE A 467 -6.41 32.65 5.45
CA PHE A 467 -6.14 32.24 4.07
C PHE A 467 -4.63 32.13 3.81
N ASN A 468 -4.18 31.03 3.22
CA ASN A 468 -2.79 30.90 2.74
C ASN A 468 -2.71 31.38 1.29
N MET A 469 -2.26 32.62 1.06
CA MET A 469 -2.03 33.15 -0.28
C MET A 469 -0.53 33.19 -0.57
N GLY A 470 -0.04 32.25 -1.39
CA GLY A 470 1.36 32.23 -1.84
C GLY A 470 2.40 32.07 -0.71
N GLY A 471 2.03 31.38 0.39
CA GLY A 471 2.89 31.15 1.55
C GLY A 471 2.78 32.21 2.66
N ILE A 472 1.91 33.22 2.51
CA ILE A 472 1.61 34.21 3.55
C ILE A 472 0.22 33.90 4.12
N GLN A 473 0.15 33.75 5.44
CA GLN A 473 -1.11 33.67 6.18
C GLN A 473 -1.75 35.05 6.26
N VAL A 474 -2.93 35.21 5.67
CA VAL A 474 -3.71 36.44 5.66
C VAL A 474 -4.95 36.24 6.51
N ASP A 475 -5.11 37.07 7.53
CA ASP A 475 -6.29 37.10 8.38
C ASP A 475 -7.47 37.78 7.65
N ALA A 476 -8.62 37.10 7.61
CA ALA A 476 -9.84 37.62 6.99
C ALA A 476 -10.32 38.93 7.64
N ASP A 477 -10.17 39.05 8.97
CA ASP A 477 -10.66 40.21 9.73
C ASP A 477 -9.80 41.45 9.48
N ASP A 478 -8.48 41.30 9.36
CA ASP A 478 -7.57 42.40 9.00
C ASP A 478 -7.86 42.93 7.59
N MET A 479 -8.18 42.03 6.64
CA MET A 479 -8.59 42.42 5.29
C MET A 479 -9.90 43.20 5.30
N LEU A 480 -10.93 42.71 6.00
CA LEU A 480 -12.22 43.41 6.11
C LEU A 480 -12.07 44.79 6.74
N ARG A 481 -11.28 44.88 7.82
CA ARG A 481 -11.00 46.15 8.49
C ARG A 481 -10.33 47.16 7.56
N LYS A 482 -9.31 46.73 6.80
CA LYS A 482 -8.64 47.57 5.79
C LYS A 482 -9.59 48.00 4.66
N LEU A 483 -10.50 47.13 4.24
CA LEU A 483 -11.48 47.45 3.22
C LEU A 483 -12.46 48.51 3.72
N LYS A 484 -12.95 48.36 4.95
CA LYS A 484 -13.90 49.29 5.59
C LYS A 484 -13.28 50.67 5.82
N GLU A 485 -12.03 50.73 6.28
CA GLU A 485 -11.29 51.99 6.43
C GLU A 485 -11.08 52.69 5.07
N ARG A 486 -10.79 51.90 4.02
CA ARG A 486 -10.67 52.39 2.65
C ARG A 486 -12.00 52.94 2.12
N GLU A 487 -13.14 52.31 2.43
CA GLU A 487 -14.45 52.79 2.02
C GLU A 487 -14.90 54.02 2.82
N ALA A 488 -14.62 54.09 4.12
CA ALA A 488 -14.90 55.25 4.95
C ALA A 488 -14.19 56.51 4.44
N ASN A 489 -12.98 56.36 3.88
CA ASN A 489 -12.23 57.46 3.28
C ASN A 489 -12.71 57.84 1.85
N ARG A 490 -13.65 57.10 1.26
CA ARG A 490 -14.17 57.37 -0.10
C ARG A 490 -15.46 58.19 -0.14
N THR A 491 -16.10 58.51 0.99
CA THR A 491 -17.27 59.39 1.01
C THR A 491 -16.84 60.87 0.94
N PRO A 492 -17.06 61.56 -0.19
CA PRO A 492 -16.69 62.97 -0.32
C PRO A 492 -17.69 63.83 0.45
N ALA A 493 -17.19 64.57 1.44
CA ALA A 493 -17.91 65.62 2.14
C ALA A 493 -18.55 66.60 1.13
N ARG A 494 -19.88 66.56 1.01
CA ARG A 494 -20.65 67.50 0.20
C ARG A 494 -21.32 68.52 1.11
N LYS A 495 -20.70 69.71 1.15
CA LYS A 495 -21.26 71.07 1.22
C LYS A 495 -22.38 71.38 2.22
N ASP A 496 -22.09 72.29 3.17
CA ASP A 496 -22.65 73.66 3.28
C ASP A 496 -22.13 74.31 4.59
N THR A 497 -21.12 75.20 4.52
CA THR A 497 -21.17 76.69 4.62
C THR A 497 -21.40 77.31 6.01
N LEU A 498 -20.28 77.83 6.58
CA LEU A 498 -20.08 79.19 7.19
C LEU A 498 -20.73 79.50 8.58
N PRO A 499 -20.29 80.55 9.33
CA PRO A 499 -19.15 80.49 10.26
C PRO A 499 -19.44 81.06 11.67
N GLN A 500 -18.66 80.69 12.70
CA GLN A 500 -18.22 81.60 13.80
C GLN A 500 -17.31 80.90 14.85
N THR A 501 -16.07 81.39 14.92
CA THR A 501 -15.16 81.46 16.09
C THR A 501 -15.66 82.53 17.10
N PRO A 502 -15.31 82.56 18.40
CA PRO A 502 -14.02 82.18 19.06
C PRO A 502 -14.20 81.26 20.31
N THR A 503 -13.20 80.56 20.87
CA THR A 503 -12.10 81.07 21.72
C THR A 503 -11.05 79.96 22.06
N ILE A 504 -9.79 80.21 21.71
CA ILE A 504 -8.51 80.04 22.48
C ILE A 504 -8.33 78.80 23.40
N SER A 505 -7.57 77.81 22.89
CA SER A 505 -6.25 77.24 23.32
C SER A 505 -5.94 76.87 24.80
N PRO A 506 -4.87 76.09 25.10
CA PRO A 506 -4.23 74.93 24.42
C PRO A 506 -3.85 73.75 25.38
N GLY A 507 -3.51 72.56 24.86
CA GLY A 507 -2.77 71.56 25.64
C GLY A 507 -2.64 70.14 25.06
N SER A 508 -1.48 69.88 24.45
CA SER A 508 -0.77 68.58 24.30
C SER A 508 -1.44 67.35 23.68
N GLY A 509 -0.93 66.91 22.51
CA GLY A 509 -1.00 65.50 22.14
C GLY A 509 -0.88 65.09 20.66
N ALA A 510 -0.75 66.01 19.69
CA ALA A 510 -0.73 65.66 18.25
C ALA A 510 0.69 65.59 17.63
N GLY A 511 1.68 65.12 18.40
CA GLY A 511 3.09 65.08 17.99
C GLY A 511 3.55 63.78 17.32
N ASP A 512 2.91 62.64 17.59
CA ASP A 512 3.47 61.34 17.18
C ASP A 512 3.14 60.92 15.73
N ASP A 513 1.92 61.19 15.24
CA ASP A 513 1.49 60.68 13.92
C ASP A 513 2.25 61.30 12.75
N LYS A 514 2.69 62.57 12.88
CA LYS A 514 3.52 63.21 11.86
C LYS A 514 4.97 62.70 11.88
N MET A 515 5.51 62.41 13.06
CA MET A 515 6.86 61.86 13.18
C MET A 515 6.93 60.41 12.65
N GLN A 516 5.92 59.59 12.93
CA GLN A 516 5.83 58.22 12.39
C GLN A 516 5.70 58.22 10.86
N ASN A 517 4.83 59.06 10.29
CA ASN A 517 4.69 59.15 8.84
C ASN A 517 5.97 59.65 8.15
N GLN A 518 6.70 60.58 8.76
CA GLN A 518 7.98 61.05 8.21
C GLN A 518 9.10 60.01 8.34
N ALA A 519 9.13 59.23 9.43
CA ALA A 519 10.08 58.13 9.61
C ALA A 519 9.82 57.00 8.59
N LEU A 520 8.56 56.66 8.35
CA LEU A 520 8.16 55.67 7.34
C LEU A 520 8.49 56.17 5.92
N ALA A 521 8.20 57.42 5.60
CA ALA A 521 8.55 58.01 4.30
C ALA A 521 10.07 57.97 4.04
N ASN A 522 10.89 58.30 5.05
CA ASN A 522 12.35 58.23 4.94
C ASN A 522 12.86 56.78 4.81
N PHE A 523 12.23 55.82 5.50
CA PHE A 523 12.54 54.41 5.38
C PHE A 523 12.28 53.88 3.97
N PHE A 524 11.12 54.20 3.38
CA PHE A 524 10.79 53.79 2.01
C PHE A 524 11.64 54.51 0.96
N ALA A 525 11.96 55.79 1.13
CA ALA A 525 12.89 56.50 0.25
C ALA A 525 14.31 55.88 0.28
N GLY A 526 14.76 55.42 1.45
CA GLY A 526 16.01 54.67 1.59
C GLY A 526 15.99 53.31 0.88
N LEU A 527 14.85 52.62 0.86
CA LEU A 527 14.69 51.34 0.18
C LEU A 527 14.72 51.45 -1.35
N VAL A 528 14.11 52.51 -1.89
CA VAL A 528 14.05 52.74 -3.35
C VAL A 528 15.42 53.14 -3.90
N ASN A 529 16.20 53.92 -3.15
CA ASN A 529 17.54 54.36 -3.58
C ASN A 529 18.63 53.28 -3.45
N LYS A 530 18.38 52.16 -2.75
CA LYS A 530 19.41 51.13 -2.49
C LYS A 530 19.55 50.04 -3.57
N LYS A 531 18.90 50.18 -4.74
CA LYS A 531 18.99 49.21 -5.84
C LYS A 531 19.79 49.68 -7.06
N SER A 532 20.51 50.81 -6.98
CA SER A 532 21.47 51.23 -8.00
C SER A 532 22.88 51.45 -7.43
N THR A 533 23.43 50.44 -6.75
CA THR A 533 24.88 50.35 -6.53
C THR A 533 25.35 48.98 -6.97
N THR A 534 25.79 48.96 -8.22
CA THR A 534 26.65 47.97 -8.87
C THR A 534 27.71 47.44 -7.91
N SER A 535 27.69 46.14 -7.61
CA SER A 535 28.84 45.44 -7.03
C SER A 535 29.73 44.91 -8.15
N PRO A 536 31.05 45.19 -8.13
CA PRO A 536 31.94 44.94 -9.24
C PRO A 536 32.36 43.47 -9.34
N ARG A 537 32.31 42.97 -10.57
CA ARG A 537 32.89 41.71 -11.04
C ARG A 537 34.42 41.72 -10.82
N PRO A 538 35.03 40.71 -10.18
CA PRO A 538 36.47 40.50 -10.26
C PRO A 538 36.78 39.84 -11.60
N GLY A 539 37.51 40.56 -12.45
CA GLY A 539 38.10 40.03 -13.68
C GLY A 539 39.44 39.33 -13.42
N PRO A 540 39.90 38.47 -14.34
CA PRO A 540 41.08 37.63 -14.15
C PRO A 540 42.38 38.39 -14.42
N SER A 541 43.41 38.07 -13.65
CA SER A 541 44.79 38.48 -13.85
C SER A 541 45.41 37.75 -15.04
N SER A 542 46.02 38.54 -15.92
CA SER A 542 47.16 38.17 -16.75
C SER A 542 48.33 37.65 -15.92
#